data_AF-W2T2X0-F1
#
_entry.id   AF-W2T2X0-F1
#
_cell.length_a   1.000
_cell.length_b   1.000
_cell.length_c   1.000
_cell.angle_alpha   90.00
_cell.angle_beta   90.00
_cell.angle_gamma   90.00
#
_symmetry.space_group_name_H-M   'P 1'
#
loop_
_entity.id
_entity.type
_entity.pdbx_description
1 polymer ?
#
loop_
_entity_poly.entity_id
_entity_poly.type
_entity_poly.pdbx_seq_one_letter_code
_entity_poly.pdbx_strand_id
1 'polypeptide(L)'
;MDADSFAEWECDYLKLDGCFMLPTDGHIGYPEMERALNATGRPIMYSCEWPAYLYYDQNDVNYTEISKSCNLWRNFHDIAVSWQSLLDIINFFDKWQDKLIPAAGPGGWHDPDMLSIGIKPGLTVEQAKVQMSIWSIWSAPLIMSNDLRSIDSEFKDILQNRDVIAID
;
A
#
# COMPACT_ATOMS: atom_id res chain seq x y z
N MET A 1 -17.77 18.69 -0.50
CA MET A 1 -16.88 18.71 0.69
C MET A 1 -15.89 17.56 0.52
N ASP A 2 -14.59 17.82 0.67
CA ASP A 2 -13.38 17.02 0.35
C ASP A 2 -13.44 16.10 -0.88
N ALA A 3 -14.25 15.02 -0.86
CA ALA A 3 -14.44 14.14 -2.02
C ALA A 3 -14.85 14.91 -3.29
N ASP A 4 -15.80 15.85 -3.19
CA ASP A 4 -16.18 16.72 -4.31
C ASP A 4 -14.98 17.56 -4.79
N SER A 5 -14.17 18.09 -3.87
CA SER A 5 -13.00 18.90 -4.21
C SER A 5 -11.96 18.06 -4.97
N PHE A 6 -11.70 16.82 -4.52
CA PHE A 6 -10.78 15.91 -5.22
C PHE A 6 -11.30 15.56 -6.61
N ALA A 7 -12.60 15.34 -6.77
CA ALA A 7 -13.20 15.08 -8.07
C ALA A 7 -13.17 16.31 -8.99
N GLU A 8 -13.46 17.51 -8.47
CA GLU A 8 -13.37 18.79 -9.19
C GLU A 8 -11.94 19.11 -9.63
N TRP A 9 -10.93 18.73 -8.83
CA TRP A 9 -9.51 18.83 -9.18
C TRP A 9 -9.01 17.69 -10.08
N GLU A 10 -9.90 16.80 -10.49
CA GLU A 10 -9.60 15.66 -11.35
C GLU A 10 -8.56 14.70 -10.75
N CYS A 11 -8.50 14.56 -9.42
CA CYS A 11 -7.63 13.57 -8.78
C CYS A 11 -8.01 12.13 -9.19
N ASP A 12 -7.02 11.26 -9.35
CA ASP A 12 -7.22 9.84 -9.73
C ASP A 12 -6.95 8.87 -8.58
N TYR A 13 -6.38 9.36 -7.48
CA TYR A 13 -5.94 8.55 -6.36
C TYR A 13 -6.09 9.32 -5.05
N LEU A 14 -6.71 8.70 -4.05
CA LEU A 14 -6.76 9.19 -2.68
C LEU A 14 -6.15 8.16 -1.73
N LYS A 15 -5.11 8.58 -0.99
CA LYS A 15 -4.67 7.89 0.22
C LYS A 15 -5.35 8.54 1.42
N LEU A 16 -6.13 7.78 2.18
CA LEU A 16 -6.71 8.25 3.44
C LEU A 16 -6.01 7.60 4.63
N ASP A 17 -5.35 8.45 5.40
CA ASP A 17 -4.65 8.13 6.65
C ASP A 17 -5.65 8.10 7.83
N GLY A 18 -5.33 7.34 8.87
CA GLY A 18 -6.11 7.19 10.11
C GLY A 18 -5.53 7.92 11.33
N CYS A 19 -4.49 8.75 11.17
CA CYS A 19 -3.96 9.54 12.28
C CYS A 19 -5.06 10.36 12.97
N PHE A 20 -5.07 10.35 14.30
CA PHE A 20 -6.07 11.03 15.15
C PHE A 20 -7.51 10.51 15.02
N MET A 21 -7.74 9.40 14.32
CA MET A 21 -8.99 8.64 14.36
C MET A 21 -8.96 7.64 15.52
N LEU A 22 -10.08 7.44 16.21
CA LEU A 22 -10.20 6.28 17.09
C LEU A 22 -10.21 5.01 16.23
N PRO A 23 -9.47 3.94 16.56
CA PRO A 23 -9.51 2.71 15.77
C PRO A 23 -10.93 2.15 15.59
N THR A 24 -11.81 2.39 16.57
CA THR A 24 -13.23 2.04 16.51
C THR A 24 -14.00 2.80 15.45
N ASP A 25 -13.53 3.94 14.95
CA ASP A 25 -14.28 4.75 13.98
C ASP A 25 -13.93 4.39 12.53
N GLY A 26 -12.94 3.51 12.31
CA GLY A 26 -12.53 3.09 10.97
C GLY A 26 -13.67 2.47 10.14
N HIS A 27 -14.53 1.68 10.79
CA HIS A 27 -15.73 1.08 10.16
C HIS A 27 -16.83 2.08 9.80
N ILE A 28 -16.65 3.35 10.17
CA ILE A 28 -17.55 4.45 9.83
C ILE A 28 -16.87 5.32 8.77
N GLY A 29 -15.71 5.90 9.10
CA GLY A 29 -15.07 6.93 8.29
C GLY A 29 -14.58 6.46 6.93
N TYR A 30 -13.97 5.27 6.83
CA TYR A 30 -13.49 4.74 5.56
C TYR A 30 -14.64 4.41 4.59
N PRO A 31 -15.70 3.67 5.01
CA PRO A 31 -16.88 3.48 4.17
C PRO A 31 -17.63 4.78 3.82
N GLU A 32 -17.64 5.78 4.71
CA GLU A 32 -18.24 7.09 4.40
C GLU A 32 -17.49 7.82 3.29
N MET A 33 -16.16 7.83 3.33
CA MET A 33 -15.35 8.41 2.26
C MET A 33 -15.51 7.64 0.95
N GLU A 34 -15.56 6.29 0.95
CA GLU A 34 -15.85 5.52 -0.27
C GLU A 34 -17.17 5.96 -0.90
N ARG A 35 -18.25 6.02 -0.12
CA ARG A 35 -19.57 6.43 -0.64
C ARG A 35 -19.53 7.86 -1.16
N ALA A 36 -18.81 8.75 -0.49
CA ALA A 36 -18.64 10.14 -0.92
C ALA A 36 -17.89 10.23 -2.26
N LEU A 37 -16.77 9.50 -2.42
CA LEU A 37 -16.01 9.43 -3.67
C LEU A 37 -16.87 8.87 -4.80
N ASN A 38 -17.57 7.76 -4.56
CA ASN A 38 -18.45 7.13 -5.55
C ASN A 38 -19.59 8.07 -5.99
N ALA A 39 -20.17 8.85 -5.06
CA ALA A 39 -21.23 9.81 -5.36
C ALA A 39 -20.78 10.98 -6.27
N THR A 40 -19.47 11.27 -6.35
CA THR A 40 -18.94 12.27 -7.29
C THR A 40 -19.08 11.85 -8.75
N GLY A 41 -19.22 10.55 -9.02
CA GLY A 41 -19.25 9.97 -10.37
C GLY A 41 -17.87 9.87 -11.05
N ARG A 42 -16.79 10.35 -10.42
CA ARG A 42 -15.41 10.17 -10.90
C ARG A 42 -14.80 8.89 -10.32
N PRO A 43 -14.23 7.99 -11.14
CA PRO A 43 -13.42 6.89 -10.63
C PRO A 43 -12.14 7.42 -9.98
N ILE A 44 -11.99 7.23 -8.66
CA ILE A 44 -10.81 7.60 -7.88
C ILE A 44 -10.33 6.35 -7.15
N MET A 45 -9.07 5.95 -7.37
CA MET A 45 -8.44 4.84 -6.66
C MET A 45 -8.37 5.16 -5.17
N TYR A 46 -8.91 4.27 -4.33
CA TYR A 46 -9.00 4.54 -2.89
C TYR A 46 -8.08 3.63 -2.07
N SER A 47 -7.03 4.24 -1.50
CA SER A 47 -6.01 3.61 -0.68
C SER A 47 -6.27 3.91 0.80
N CYS A 48 -6.55 2.87 1.58
CA CYS A 48 -6.96 3.01 2.96
C CYS A 48 -5.86 2.59 3.93
N GLU A 49 -5.59 3.38 4.98
CA GLU A 49 -4.71 2.92 6.06
C GLU A 49 -5.46 2.21 7.20
N TRP A 50 -6.76 1.92 7.02
CA TRP A 50 -7.61 1.34 8.04
C TRP A 50 -6.98 0.13 8.79
N PRO A 51 -6.51 -0.94 8.12
CA PRO A 51 -5.95 -2.08 8.86
C PRO A 51 -4.63 -1.78 9.57
N ALA A 52 -3.83 -0.82 9.10
CA ALA A 52 -2.59 -0.40 9.78
C ALA A 52 -2.87 0.16 11.18
N TYR A 53 -4.04 0.75 11.42
CA TYR A 53 -4.45 1.23 12.75
C TYR A 53 -5.04 0.12 13.65
N LEU A 54 -5.11 -1.11 13.16
CA LEU A 54 -5.58 -2.32 13.85
C LEU A 54 -4.49 -3.41 13.91
N TYR A 55 -3.24 -3.06 13.59
CA TYR A 55 -2.18 -4.04 13.35
C TYR A 55 -1.82 -4.93 14.56
N TYR A 56 -2.12 -4.49 15.79
CA TYR A 56 -1.78 -5.18 17.04
C TYR A 56 -2.40 -6.58 17.15
N ASP A 57 -3.67 -6.72 16.78
CA ASP A 57 -4.35 -8.02 16.70
C ASP A 57 -5.03 -8.15 15.34
N GLN A 58 -4.47 -9.02 14.50
CA GLN A 58 -5.05 -9.26 13.18
C GLN A 58 -6.48 -9.80 13.28
N ASN A 59 -6.91 -10.41 14.39
CA ASN A 59 -8.30 -10.84 14.56
C ASN A 59 -9.30 -9.68 14.53
N ASP A 60 -8.87 -8.47 14.88
CA ASP A 60 -9.69 -7.25 14.83
C ASP A 60 -9.90 -6.74 13.39
N VAL A 61 -9.11 -7.23 12.43
CA VAL A 61 -9.19 -6.82 11.03
C VAL A 61 -10.21 -7.65 10.26
N ASN A 62 -11.24 -6.98 9.74
CA ASN A 62 -12.26 -7.55 8.86
C ASN A 62 -12.00 -7.20 7.38
N TYR A 63 -11.16 -8.00 6.71
CA TYR A 63 -10.85 -7.77 5.28
C TYR A 63 -12.05 -7.90 4.34
N THR A 64 -13.13 -8.60 4.74
CA THR A 64 -14.37 -8.66 3.94
C THR A 64 -15.09 -7.31 3.91
N GLU A 65 -14.94 -6.50 4.95
CA GLU A 65 -15.51 -5.17 5.03
C GLU A 65 -14.62 -4.12 4.37
N ILE A 66 -13.31 -4.20 4.62
CA ILE A 66 -12.31 -3.31 4.02
C ILE A 66 -12.34 -3.42 2.49
N SER A 67 -12.38 -4.64 1.93
CA SER A 67 -12.39 -4.86 0.47
C SER A 67 -13.66 -4.37 -0.24
N LYS A 68 -14.75 -4.09 0.50
CA LYS A 68 -15.94 -3.43 -0.08
C LYS A 68 -15.75 -1.94 -0.26
N SER A 69 -14.85 -1.33 0.50
CA SER A 69 -14.65 0.12 0.53
C SER A 69 -13.38 0.54 -0.21
N CYS A 70 -12.31 -0.24 -0.09
CA CYS A 70 -10.95 0.17 -0.47
C CYS A 70 -10.42 -0.65 -1.65
N ASN A 71 -9.67 0.00 -2.54
CA ASN A 71 -8.99 -0.70 -3.64
C ASN A 71 -7.64 -1.29 -3.24
N LEU A 72 -7.01 -0.69 -2.25
CA LEU A 72 -5.83 -1.21 -1.58
C LEU A 72 -5.79 -0.72 -0.14
N TRP A 73 -5.06 -1.44 0.72
CA TRP A 73 -4.99 -1.09 2.13
C TRP A 73 -3.65 -1.40 2.78
N ARG A 74 -3.13 -0.42 3.52
CA ARG A 74 -1.90 -0.56 4.32
C ARG A 74 -2.18 -1.45 5.52
N ASN A 75 -1.47 -2.56 5.63
CA ASN A 75 -1.71 -3.56 6.68
C ASN A 75 -0.85 -3.35 7.94
N PHE A 76 0.31 -2.71 7.77
CA PHE A 76 1.36 -2.68 8.77
C PHE A 76 2.07 -1.32 8.80
N HIS A 77 3.12 -1.24 9.61
CA HIS A 77 3.94 -0.04 9.83
C HIS A 77 4.49 0.59 8.55
N ASP A 78 4.78 1.89 8.66
CA ASP A 78 5.50 2.64 7.65
C ASP A 78 6.88 2.06 7.39
N ILE A 79 7.21 1.94 6.11
CA ILE A 79 8.53 1.53 5.68
C ILE A 79 9.52 2.66 5.95
N ALA A 80 10.55 2.35 6.71
CA ALA A 80 11.74 3.17 6.83
C ALA A 80 12.78 2.70 5.82
N VAL A 81 13.64 3.61 5.37
CA VAL A 81 14.73 3.31 4.41
C VAL A 81 15.85 2.53 5.11
N SER A 82 15.57 1.28 5.47
CA SER A 82 16.49 0.39 6.19
C SER A 82 16.14 -1.07 5.89
N TRP A 83 17.17 -1.92 5.91
CA TRP A 83 16.98 -3.37 5.76
C TRP A 83 16.11 -3.97 6.86
N GLN A 84 16.24 -3.47 8.09
CA GLN A 84 15.45 -3.97 9.22
C GLN A 84 13.95 -3.73 9.02
N SER A 85 13.56 -2.52 8.61
CA SER A 85 12.15 -2.21 8.35
C SER A 85 11.56 -3.08 7.24
N LEU A 86 12.33 -3.33 6.17
CA LEU A 86 11.92 -4.25 5.10
C LEU A 86 11.69 -5.67 5.66
N LEU A 87 12.61 -6.19 6.48
CA LEU A 87 12.46 -7.49 7.11
C LEU A 87 11.27 -7.55 8.07
N ASP A 88 10.99 -6.47 8.82
CA ASP A 88 9.87 -6.43 9.75
C ASP A 88 8.53 -6.52 9.02
N ILE A 89 8.39 -5.81 7.90
CA ILE A 89 7.23 -5.92 6.99
C ILE A 89 7.14 -7.35 6.45
N ILE A 90 8.25 -7.92 5.97
CA ILE A 90 8.24 -9.28 5.41
C ILE A 90 7.81 -10.31 6.45
N ASN A 91 8.33 -10.21 7.67
CA ASN A 91 7.97 -11.10 8.77
C ASN A 91 6.50 -10.97 9.17
N PHE A 92 5.93 -9.76 9.11
CA PHE A 92 4.51 -9.54 9.38
C PHE A 92 3.63 -10.25 8.33
N PHE A 93 3.93 -10.06 7.05
CA PHE A 93 3.17 -10.67 5.95
C PHE A 93 3.29 -12.19 5.96
N ASP A 94 4.49 -12.74 6.19
CA ASP A 94 4.70 -14.19 6.31
C ASP A 94 3.92 -14.80 7.48
N LYS A 95 3.99 -14.14 8.66
CA LYS A 95 3.29 -14.59 9.87
C LYS A 95 1.77 -14.69 9.67
N TRP A 96 1.19 -13.79 8.89
CA TRP A 96 -0.26 -13.68 8.72
C TRP A 96 -0.76 -14.12 7.33
N GLN A 97 0.08 -14.77 6.54
CA GLN A 97 -0.20 -15.09 5.14
C GLN A 97 -1.51 -15.87 4.93
N ASP A 98 -1.85 -16.81 5.82
CA ASP A 98 -3.08 -17.61 5.72
C ASP A 98 -4.36 -16.76 5.83
N LYS A 99 -4.28 -15.60 6.50
CA LYS A 99 -5.37 -14.63 6.59
C LYS A 99 -5.31 -13.60 5.45
N LEU A 100 -4.12 -13.19 5.05
CA LEU A 100 -3.91 -12.14 4.04
C LEU A 100 -4.19 -12.66 2.62
N ILE A 101 -3.58 -13.78 2.21
CA ILE A 101 -3.69 -14.31 0.84
C ILE A 101 -5.16 -14.38 0.33
N PRO A 102 -6.14 -14.96 1.06
CA PRO A 102 -7.50 -15.06 0.55
C PRO A 102 -8.25 -13.72 0.49
N ALA A 103 -7.73 -12.65 1.09
CA ALA A 103 -8.35 -11.33 1.12
C ALA A 103 -7.95 -10.42 -0.05
N ALA A 104 -6.88 -10.75 -0.78
CA ALA A 104 -6.43 -9.97 -1.93
C ALA A 104 -6.95 -10.54 -3.26
N GLY A 105 -7.12 -9.65 -4.24
CA GLY A 105 -7.49 -10.01 -5.61
C GLY A 105 -7.78 -8.78 -6.46
N PRO A 106 -8.24 -8.96 -7.72
CA PRO A 106 -8.53 -7.86 -8.62
C PRO A 106 -9.47 -6.81 -7.98
N GLY A 107 -8.94 -5.60 -7.80
CA GLY A 107 -9.66 -4.46 -7.20
C GLY A 107 -9.53 -4.32 -5.69
N GLY A 108 -8.76 -5.17 -5.01
CA GLY A 108 -8.50 -5.13 -3.57
C GLY A 108 -7.14 -5.74 -3.22
N TRP A 109 -6.14 -4.90 -2.95
CA TRP A 109 -4.75 -5.34 -2.77
C TRP A 109 -4.19 -5.03 -1.38
N HIS A 110 -3.34 -5.92 -0.87
CA HIS A 110 -2.55 -5.61 0.31
C HIS A 110 -1.43 -4.65 -0.04
N ASP A 111 -1.28 -3.61 0.76
CA ASP A 111 -0.21 -2.63 0.62
C ASP A 111 0.83 -2.82 1.75
N PRO A 112 2.01 -3.42 1.44
CA PRO A 112 3.16 -3.50 2.35
C PRO A 112 3.98 -2.21 2.41
N ASP A 113 3.45 -1.09 1.88
CA ASP A 113 4.09 0.23 1.74
C ASP A 113 5.08 0.34 0.56
N MET A 114 5.60 1.55 0.35
CA MET A 114 6.34 1.98 -0.83
C MET A 114 7.64 1.21 -1.11
N LEU A 115 8.06 1.19 -2.38
CA LEU A 115 9.40 0.80 -2.79
C LEU A 115 10.43 1.86 -2.35
N SER A 116 11.39 1.45 -1.52
CA SER A 116 12.50 2.27 -1.03
C SER A 116 13.76 2.17 -1.91
N ILE A 117 13.60 1.62 -3.11
CA ILE A 117 14.66 1.32 -4.07
C ILE A 117 15.25 2.61 -4.64
N GLY A 118 16.58 2.79 -4.56
CA GLY A 118 17.28 3.95 -5.10
C GLY A 118 17.28 5.20 -4.21
N ILE A 119 16.76 5.14 -2.98
CA ILE A 119 16.90 6.22 -1.98
C ILE A 119 18.34 6.23 -1.43
N LYS A 120 18.89 7.43 -1.18
CA LYS A 120 20.28 7.62 -0.70
C LYS A 120 20.32 8.45 0.60
N PRO A 121 21.04 8.01 1.65
CA PRO A 121 21.55 6.64 1.84
C PRO A 121 20.39 5.65 1.98
N GLY A 122 20.58 4.40 1.56
CA GLY A 122 19.50 3.42 1.60
C GLY A 122 19.94 1.98 1.36
N LEU A 123 19.04 1.20 0.78
CA LEU A 123 19.23 -0.24 0.54
C LEU A 123 20.43 -0.50 -0.38
N THR A 124 21.14 -1.61 -0.15
CA THR A 124 22.09 -2.12 -1.15
C THR A 124 21.35 -2.63 -2.38
N VAL A 125 22.06 -2.80 -3.49
CA VAL A 125 21.50 -3.37 -4.74
C VAL A 125 20.85 -4.73 -4.50
N GLU A 126 21.48 -5.59 -3.70
CA GLU A 126 20.95 -6.91 -3.39
C GLU A 126 19.69 -6.83 -2.53
N GLN A 127 19.62 -5.90 -1.58
CA GLN A 127 18.43 -5.66 -0.77
C GLN A 127 17.28 -5.08 -1.61
N ALA A 128 17.59 -4.21 -2.56
CA ALA A 128 16.61 -3.65 -3.50
C ALA A 128 16.01 -4.72 -4.42
N LYS A 129 16.83 -5.67 -4.91
CA LYS A 129 16.34 -6.83 -5.66
C LYS A 129 15.39 -7.69 -4.82
N VAL A 130 15.69 -7.87 -3.54
CA VAL A 130 14.81 -8.60 -2.61
C VAL A 130 13.47 -7.87 -2.47
N GLN A 131 13.47 -6.55 -2.22
CA GLN A 131 12.22 -5.79 -2.10
C GLN A 131 11.37 -5.91 -3.36
N MET A 132 11.95 -5.64 -4.55
CA MET A 132 11.21 -5.71 -5.82
C MET A 132 10.60 -7.09 -6.05
N SER A 133 11.38 -8.15 -5.82
CA SER A 133 10.93 -9.54 -6.06
C SER A 133 9.81 -9.94 -5.12
N ILE A 134 9.93 -9.61 -3.83
CA ILE A 134 8.93 -9.99 -2.83
C ILE A 134 7.62 -9.22 -3.04
N TRP A 135 7.69 -7.90 -3.30
CA TRP A 135 6.49 -7.10 -3.56
C TRP A 135 5.73 -7.65 -4.77
N SER A 136 6.44 -8.00 -5.84
CA SER A 136 5.83 -8.56 -7.05
C SER A 136 5.18 -9.92 -6.80
N ILE A 137 5.80 -10.79 -5.98
CA ILE A 137 5.22 -12.09 -5.60
C ILE A 137 3.91 -11.93 -4.81
N TRP A 138 3.77 -10.85 -4.05
CA TRP A 138 2.56 -10.56 -3.27
C TRP A 138 1.49 -9.79 -4.04
N SER A 139 1.72 -9.47 -5.32
CA SER A 139 0.87 -8.56 -6.10
C SER A 139 0.65 -7.24 -5.34
N ALA A 140 1.73 -6.71 -4.78
CA ALA A 140 1.72 -5.48 -4.00
C ALA A 140 1.82 -4.25 -4.93
N PRO A 141 1.23 -3.10 -4.56
CA PRO A 141 1.42 -1.86 -5.30
C PRO A 141 2.90 -1.49 -5.46
N LEU A 142 3.37 -1.37 -6.70
CA LEU A 142 4.75 -0.93 -7.00
C LEU A 142 4.87 0.61 -6.99
N ILE A 143 4.63 1.22 -5.83
CA ILE A 143 4.68 2.68 -5.65
C ILE A 143 6.10 3.11 -5.23
N MET A 144 6.80 3.83 -6.12
CA MET A 144 8.17 4.30 -5.86
C MET A 144 8.20 5.57 -5.00
N SER A 145 9.14 5.65 -4.05
CA SER A 145 9.39 6.85 -3.24
C SER A 145 10.86 7.30 -3.31
N ASN A 146 11.36 7.58 -4.52
CA ASN A 146 12.76 7.94 -4.77
C ASN A 146 12.90 9.22 -5.64
N ASP A 147 14.10 9.77 -5.72
CA ASP A 147 14.40 10.89 -6.62
C ASP A 147 14.75 10.38 -8.03
N LEU A 148 13.75 10.37 -8.92
CA LEU A 148 13.88 9.92 -10.30
C LEU A 148 14.92 10.70 -11.12
N ARG A 149 15.31 11.92 -10.70
CA ARG A 149 16.29 12.75 -11.42
C ARG A 149 17.72 12.26 -11.21
N SER A 150 17.97 11.52 -10.12
CA SER A 150 19.32 11.18 -9.65
C SER A 150 19.48 9.71 -9.24
N ILE A 151 18.53 8.85 -9.64
CA ILE A 151 18.58 7.41 -9.42
C ILE A 151 19.74 6.77 -10.20
N ASP A 152 20.51 5.91 -9.53
CA ASP A 152 21.61 5.18 -10.20
C ASP A 152 21.04 4.12 -11.15
N SER A 153 21.80 3.81 -12.21
CA SER A 153 21.36 2.90 -13.27
C SER A 153 20.99 1.52 -12.73
N GLU A 154 21.73 1.00 -11.75
CA GLU A 154 21.47 -0.31 -11.15
C GLU A 154 20.09 -0.40 -10.46
N PHE A 155 19.66 0.65 -9.76
CA PHE A 155 18.34 0.69 -9.13
C PHE A 155 17.23 0.93 -10.15
N LYS A 156 17.51 1.73 -11.18
CA LYS A 156 16.60 1.92 -12.31
C LYS A 156 16.34 0.61 -13.05
N ASP A 157 17.38 -0.19 -13.29
CA ASP A 157 17.27 -1.48 -13.97
C ASP A 157 16.43 -2.48 -13.16
N ILE A 158 16.50 -2.44 -11.83
CA ILE A 158 15.62 -3.23 -10.95
C ILE A 158 14.16 -2.80 -11.11
N LEU A 159 13.88 -1.50 -11.01
CA LEU A 159 12.52 -0.95 -11.07
C LEU A 159 11.87 -1.08 -12.45
N GLN A 160 12.66 -1.17 -13.52
CA GLN A 160 12.18 -1.27 -14.91
C GLN A 160 12.27 -2.70 -15.48
N ASN A 161 12.55 -3.69 -14.64
CA ASN A 161 12.65 -5.08 -15.08
C ASN A 161 11.27 -5.58 -15.55
N ARG A 162 11.12 -5.75 -16.86
CA ARG A 162 9.86 -6.15 -17.50
C ARG A 162 9.37 -7.53 -17.10
N ASP A 163 10.28 -8.46 -16.84
CA ASP A 163 9.91 -9.82 -16.46
C ASP A 163 9.34 -9.85 -15.04
N VAL A 164 9.88 -9.01 -14.15
CA VAL A 164 9.37 -8.87 -12.77
C VAL A 164 8.04 -8.12 -12.75
N ILE A 165 7.92 -7.03 -13.51
CA ILE A 165 6.65 -6.28 -13.66
C ILE A 165 5.55 -7.15 -14.29
N ALA A 166 5.89 -8.12 -15.15
CA ALA A 166 4.89 -9.02 -15.73
C ALA A 166 4.40 -10.12 -14.78
N ILE A 167 5.12 -10.36 -13.67
CA ILE A 167 4.71 -11.28 -12.61
C ILE A 167 3.76 -10.58 -11.64
N ASP A 168 4.02 -9.31 -11.33
CA ASP A 168 3.16 -8.43 -10.53
C ASP A 168 1.76 -8.27 -11.17
#